data_AF-A0A1Q8ZLN5-F1
#
_entry.id   AF-A0A1Q8ZLN5-F1
#
_cell.length_a   1.000
_cell.length_b   1.000
_cell.length_c   1.000
_cell.angle_alpha   90.00
_cell.angle_beta   90.00
_cell.angle_gamma   90.00
#
_symmetry.space_group_name_H-M   'P 1'
#
loop_
_entity.id
_entity.type
_entity.pdbx_description
1 polymer ?
#
loop_
_entity_poly.entity_id
_entity_poly.type
_entity_poly.pdbx_seq_one_letter_code
_entity_poly.pdbx_strand_id
1 'polypeptide(L)'
;MNLPHTEADSAKGSYDKTVAEWVYKFLVESGEPAKPVLLSKLGGRIAKEFGKPVRLLLGRGITLSQILSEQLEGKVGFTGTQGTLAVFLDETATSRRDEPLPRLDKVLWTAFFRPIKEGDRRFLRLKPEVYFWDGPEDSAAPSPGWEEIEPHRIPPEELALPQRNRAAYNAIEEWFKLRGYVLQDHVKAENSPQARSNYSPELNLEVAPLVSNTMTSKGIDALRHLVLSIPEKDRKGYSMPLDLLAALLL
;
A
#
# COMPACT_ATOMS: atom_id res chain seq x y z
N MET A 1 -9.40 41.81 -28.47
CA MET A 1 -10.21 40.60 -28.70
C MET A 1 -9.38 39.63 -29.52
N ASN A 2 -9.03 38.48 -28.94
CA ASN A 2 -8.81 37.20 -29.61
C ASN A 2 -8.19 36.24 -28.60
N LEU A 3 -8.86 35.10 -28.37
CA LEU A 3 -8.30 33.77 -28.13
C LEU A 3 -9.49 32.79 -27.94
N PRO A 4 -9.81 31.96 -28.94
CA PRO A 4 -10.64 30.78 -28.75
C PRO A 4 -9.70 29.57 -28.53
N HIS A 5 -9.47 29.21 -27.27
CA HIS A 5 -8.68 28.01 -26.93
C HIS A 5 -9.43 26.98 -26.07
N THR A 6 -10.72 27.18 -25.83
CA THR A 6 -11.44 26.34 -24.87
C THR A 6 -12.19 25.15 -25.49
N GLU A 7 -12.37 25.11 -26.82
CA GLU A 7 -13.15 24.02 -27.47
C GLU A 7 -12.31 22.83 -27.97
N ALA A 8 -11.01 23.02 -28.21
CA ALA A 8 -10.16 21.97 -28.77
C ALA A 8 -9.76 20.87 -27.76
N ASP A 9 -9.61 21.22 -26.48
CA ASP A 9 -9.21 20.28 -25.43
C ASP A 9 -10.35 19.34 -24.99
N SER A 10 -11.60 19.80 -25.09
CA SER A 10 -12.80 19.01 -24.79
C SER A 10 -13.02 17.87 -25.80
N ALA A 11 -12.79 18.13 -27.09
CA ALA A 11 -12.95 17.11 -28.13
C ALA A 11 -11.85 16.04 -28.08
N LYS A 12 -10.65 16.39 -27.63
CA LYS A 12 -9.47 15.50 -27.62
C LYS A 12 -9.60 14.40 -26.55
N GLY A 13 -10.00 14.75 -25.33
CA GLY A 13 -10.26 13.78 -24.25
C GLY A 13 -11.42 12.81 -24.55
N SER A 14 -12.35 13.21 -25.42
CA SER A 14 -13.46 12.35 -25.87
C SER A 14 -12.98 11.19 -26.76
N TYR A 15 -12.04 11.45 -27.68
CA TYR A 15 -11.51 10.39 -28.55
C TYR A 15 -10.58 9.44 -27.80
N ASP A 16 -9.78 9.93 -26.87
CA ASP A 16 -8.88 9.10 -26.06
C ASP A 16 -9.66 8.02 -25.30
N LYS A 17 -10.75 8.44 -24.62
CA LYS A 17 -11.65 7.54 -23.89
C LYS A 17 -12.39 6.57 -24.82
N THR A 18 -12.90 7.06 -25.95
CA THR A 18 -13.64 6.22 -26.91
C THR A 18 -12.75 5.14 -27.53
N VAL A 19 -11.51 5.47 -27.88
CA VAL A 19 -10.54 4.52 -28.41
C VAL A 19 -10.15 3.49 -27.35
N ALA A 20 -9.92 3.93 -26.10
CA ALA A 20 -9.62 3.05 -24.99
C ALA A 20 -10.76 2.06 -24.69
N GLU A 21 -12.01 2.53 -24.62
CA GLU A 21 -13.18 1.67 -24.42
C GLU A 21 -13.37 0.65 -25.55
N TRP A 22 -13.14 1.07 -26.79
CA TRP A 22 -13.19 0.16 -27.94
C TRP A 22 -12.12 -0.93 -27.85
N VAL A 23 -10.87 -0.56 -27.50
CA VAL A 23 -9.78 -1.53 -27.33
C VAL A 23 -10.10 -2.51 -26.20
N TYR A 24 -10.65 -2.03 -25.08
CA TYR A 24 -11.06 -2.90 -23.98
C TYR A 24 -12.12 -3.91 -24.41
N LYS A 25 -13.20 -3.46 -25.06
CA LYS A 25 -14.25 -4.36 -25.61
C LYS A 25 -13.67 -5.37 -26.59
N PHE A 26 -12.82 -4.91 -27.49
CA PHE A 26 -12.17 -5.76 -28.48
C PHE A 26 -11.33 -6.87 -27.83
N LEU A 27 -10.58 -6.56 -26.77
CA LEU A 27 -9.79 -7.56 -26.05
C LEU A 27 -10.69 -8.55 -25.30
N VAL A 28 -11.78 -8.08 -24.68
CA VAL A 28 -12.75 -8.94 -23.96
C VAL A 28 -13.47 -9.89 -24.93
N GLU A 29 -13.93 -9.39 -26.07
CA GLU A 29 -14.67 -10.16 -27.08
C GLU A 29 -13.78 -11.12 -27.88
N SER A 30 -12.44 -10.96 -27.81
CA SER A 30 -11.50 -11.81 -28.55
C SER A 30 -11.45 -13.27 -28.07
N GLY A 31 -12.12 -13.61 -26.96
CA GLY A 31 -12.21 -14.97 -26.42
C GLY A 31 -10.91 -15.51 -25.80
N GLU A 32 -9.80 -14.78 -25.92
CA GLU A 32 -8.48 -15.10 -25.33
C GLU A 32 -7.89 -13.86 -24.62
N PRO A 33 -8.46 -13.41 -23.48
CA PRO A 33 -8.11 -12.16 -22.80
C PRO A 33 -6.64 -12.07 -22.34
N ALA A 34 -6.03 -13.21 -22.01
CA ALA A 34 -4.63 -13.31 -21.60
C ALA A 34 -3.63 -13.26 -22.78
N LYS A 35 -4.10 -13.27 -24.03
CA LYS A 35 -3.20 -13.32 -25.19
C LYS A 35 -2.75 -11.91 -25.58
N PRO A 36 -1.43 -11.64 -25.64
CA PRO A 36 -0.94 -10.33 -26.04
C PRO A 36 -1.30 -10.00 -27.49
N VAL A 37 -1.94 -8.86 -27.70
CA VAL A 37 -2.26 -8.31 -29.02
C VAL A 37 -1.31 -7.17 -29.33
N LEU A 38 -0.55 -7.30 -30.43
CA LEU A 38 0.37 -6.25 -30.89
C LEU A 38 -0.34 -4.91 -31.11
N LEU A 39 0.23 -3.82 -30.58
CA LEU A 39 -0.28 -2.46 -30.77
C LEU A 39 -0.30 -2.05 -32.24
N SER A 40 0.61 -2.59 -33.07
CA SER A 40 0.61 -2.37 -34.52
C SER A 40 -0.65 -2.95 -35.19
N LYS A 41 -1.11 -4.12 -34.74
CA LYS A 41 -2.36 -4.74 -35.21
C LYS A 41 -3.58 -3.96 -34.69
N LEU A 42 -3.57 -3.51 -33.44
CA LEU A 42 -4.63 -2.67 -32.89
C LEU A 42 -4.72 -1.33 -33.63
N GLY A 43 -3.58 -0.69 -33.90
CA GLY A 43 -3.55 0.56 -34.65
C GLY A 43 -4.19 0.44 -36.03
N GLY A 44 -3.95 -0.67 -36.73
CA GLY A 44 -4.61 -0.96 -38.01
C GLY A 44 -6.12 -1.19 -37.90
N ARG A 45 -6.59 -1.81 -36.80
CA ARG A 45 -8.04 -2.04 -36.59
C ARG A 45 -8.78 -0.79 -36.13
N ILE A 46 -8.19 -0.02 -35.22
CA ILE A 46 -8.73 1.29 -34.80
C ILE A 46 -8.83 2.21 -36.02
N ALA A 47 -7.83 2.22 -36.91
CA ALA A 47 -7.89 3.04 -38.12
C ALA A 47 -9.02 2.62 -39.08
N LYS A 48 -9.37 1.33 -39.13
CA LYS A 48 -10.52 0.83 -39.91
C LYS A 48 -11.85 1.21 -39.27
N GLU A 49 -11.95 1.10 -37.95
CA GLU A 49 -13.17 1.40 -37.20
C GLU A 49 -13.52 2.90 -37.24
N PHE A 50 -12.53 3.75 -36.97
CA PHE A 50 -12.72 5.20 -36.84
C PHE A 50 -12.44 5.96 -38.16
N GLY A 51 -12.12 5.24 -39.24
CA GLY A 51 -11.86 5.80 -40.57
C GLY A 51 -10.65 6.74 -40.67
N LYS A 52 -9.83 6.84 -39.63
CA LYS A 52 -8.68 7.75 -39.55
C LYS A 52 -7.49 7.07 -38.88
N PRO A 53 -6.25 7.36 -39.31
CA PRO A 53 -5.04 6.92 -38.62
C PRO A 53 -5.06 7.29 -37.13
N VAL A 54 -4.63 6.37 -36.27
CA VAL A 54 -4.59 6.56 -34.80
C VAL A 54 -3.83 7.82 -34.40
N ARG A 55 -2.73 8.16 -35.09
CA ARG A 55 -1.97 9.41 -34.86
C ARG A 55 -2.79 10.69 -35.09
N LEU A 56 -3.81 10.65 -35.94
CA LEU A 56 -4.70 11.77 -36.19
C LEU A 56 -5.87 11.82 -35.20
N LEU A 57 -6.26 10.67 -34.64
CA LEU A 57 -7.30 10.57 -33.61
C LEU A 57 -6.81 11.05 -32.25
N LEU A 58 -5.60 10.62 -31.86
CA LEU A 58 -5.03 10.86 -30.53
C LEU A 58 -4.16 12.14 -30.47
N GLY A 59 -3.87 12.74 -31.63
CA GLY A 59 -3.04 13.93 -31.76
C GLY A 59 -1.53 13.65 -31.81
N ARG A 60 -0.76 14.67 -32.21
CA ARG A 60 0.70 14.56 -32.33
C ARG A 60 1.33 14.45 -30.93
N GLY A 61 2.12 13.40 -30.71
CA GLY A 61 2.91 13.19 -29.50
C GLY A 61 2.35 12.16 -28.52
N ILE A 62 1.08 11.76 -28.64
CA ILE A 62 0.46 10.78 -27.73
C ILE A 62 0.46 9.40 -28.39
N THR A 63 0.96 8.39 -27.68
CA THR A 63 1.00 7.00 -28.16
C THR A 63 -0.23 6.22 -27.70
N LEU A 64 -0.61 5.20 -28.47
CA LEU A 64 -1.72 4.32 -28.10
C LEU A 64 -1.45 3.62 -26.76
N SER A 65 -0.19 3.23 -26.49
CA SER A 65 0.21 2.69 -25.18
C SER A 65 -0.04 3.69 -24.05
N GLN A 66 0.26 4.97 -24.24
CA GLN A 66 0.05 5.98 -23.22
C GLN A 66 -1.44 6.18 -22.92
N ILE A 67 -2.28 6.26 -23.94
CA ILE A 67 -3.74 6.39 -23.74
C ILE A 67 -4.34 5.15 -23.10
N LEU A 68 -3.90 3.97 -23.50
CA LEU A 68 -4.37 2.74 -22.85
C LEU A 68 -3.88 2.67 -21.40
N SER A 69 -2.66 3.11 -21.10
CA SER A 69 -2.18 3.22 -19.73
C SER A 69 -2.99 4.23 -18.91
N GLU A 70 -3.31 5.41 -19.46
CA GLU A 70 -4.04 6.49 -18.75
C GLU A 70 -5.55 6.22 -18.62
N GLN A 71 -6.20 5.68 -19.65
CA GLN A 71 -7.66 5.49 -19.69
C GLN A 71 -8.09 4.09 -19.21
N LEU A 72 -7.25 3.07 -19.41
CA LEU A 72 -7.49 1.71 -18.95
C LEU A 72 -6.53 1.30 -17.82
N GLU A 73 -6.06 2.28 -17.05
CA GLU A 73 -5.21 2.12 -15.87
C GLU A 73 -5.53 0.81 -15.12
N GLY A 74 -4.57 -0.12 -15.04
CA GLY A 74 -4.71 -1.37 -14.30
C GLY A 74 -5.79 -2.34 -14.81
N LYS A 75 -6.26 -2.21 -16.06
CA LYS A 75 -7.08 -3.24 -16.75
C LYS A 75 -6.29 -3.95 -17.84
N VAL A 76 -5.19 -3.34 -18.28
CA VAL A 76 -4.36 -3.81 -19.38
C VAL A 76 -2.90 -3.88 -18.96
N GLY A 77 -2.23 -4.97 -19.33
CA GLY A 77 -0.80 -5.13 -19.21
C GLY A 77 -0.11 -4.97 -20.57
N PHE A 78 1.17 -4.63 -20.55
CA PHE A 78 1.99 -4.54 -21.76
C PHE A 78 3.14 -5.53 -21.72
N THR A 79 3.48 -6.10 -22.87
CA THR A 79 4.64 -7.00 -23.03
C THR A 79 5.37 -6.72 -24.34
N GLY A 80 6.69 -6.95 -24.36
CA GLY A 80 7.56 -6.65 -25.50
C GLY A 80 8.17 -5.25 -25.47
N THR A 81 8.95 -4.94 -26.51
CA THR A 81 9.70 -3.68 -26.63
C THR A 81 9.31 -2.95 -27.91
N GLN A 82 9.03 -1.65 -27.80
CA GLN A 82 8.75 -0.69 -28.90
C GLN A 82 7.97 -1.27 -30.11
N GLY A 83 8.66 -1.91 -31.06
CA GLY A 83 8.07 -2.51 -32.28
C GLY A 83 7.32 -3.84 -32.07
N THR A 84 7.52 -4.50 -30.94
CA THR A 84 6.83 -5.74 -30.52
C THR A 84 5.86 -5.53 -29.37
N LEU A 85 5.59 -4.26 -29.01
CA LEU A 85 4.74 -3.92 -27.88
C LEU A 85 3.33 -4.47 -28.12
N ALA A 86 2.90 -5.34 -27.22
CA ALA A 86 1.60 -5.97 -27.20
C ALA A 86 0.87 -5.64 -25.90
N VAL A 87 -0.45 -5.59 -25.98
CA VAL A 87 -1.35 -5.33 -24.85
C VAL A 87 -2.21 -6.57 -24.59
N PHE A 88 -2.44 -6.89 -23.34
CA PHE A 88 -3.31 -7.99 -22.90
C PHE A 88 -4.20 -7.51 -21.76
N LEU A 89 -5.32 -8.21 -21.50
CA LEU A 89 -6.13 -7.91 -20.33
C LEU A 89 -5.51 -8.56 -19.09
N ASP A 90 -5.31 -7.75 -18.06
CA ASP A 90 -4.85 -8.26 -16.77
C ASP A 90 -6.07 -8.65 -15.92
N GLU A 91 -6.51 -9.91 -16.08
CA GLU A 91 -7.66 -10.45 -15.34
C GLU A 91 -7.45 -10.42 -13.82
N THR A 92 -6.19 -10.48 -13.34
CA THR A 92 -5.89 -10.42 -11.91
C THR A 92 -6.13 -9.02 -11.33
N ALA A 93 -5.98 -7.99 -12.15
CA ALA A 93 -6.28 -6.61 -11.79
C ALA A 93 -7.78 -6.25 -11.92
N THR A 94 -8.54 -7.02 -12.71
CA THR A 94 -9.95 -6.77 -12.99
C THR A 94 -10.88 -7.42 -11.96
N SER A 95 -10.57 -8.62 -11.45
CA SER A 95 -11.41 -9.32 -10.47
C SER A 95 -11.28 -8.79 -9.03
N ARG A 96 -10.16 -8.17 -8.67
CA ARG A 96 -9.91 -7.63 -7.32
C ARG A 96 -10.28 -6.14 -7.17
N ARG A 97 -11.01 -5.58 -8.14
CA ARG A 97 -11.22 -4.13 -8.26
C ARG A 97 -12.38 -3.56 -7.45
N ASP A 98 -13.35 -4.40 -7.08
CA ASP A 98 -14.57 -3.96 -6.39
C ASP A 98 -14.65 -4.40 -4.92
N GLU A 99 -13.74 -5.26 -4.46
CA GLU A 99 -13.73 -5.69 -3.06
C GLU A 99 -12.87 -4.73 -2.21
N PRO A 100 -13.40 -4.23 -1.08
CA PRO A 100 -12.60 -3.43 -0.15
C PRO A 100 -11.43 -4.27 0.37
N LEU A 101 -10.21 -3.72 0.27
CA LEU A 101 -9.03 -4.38 0.81
C LEU A 101 -9.20 -4.56 2.32
N PRO A 102 -8.87 -5.73 2.88
CA PRO A 102 -8.95 -5.93 4.32
C PRO A 102 -7.96 -4.99 5.02
N ARG A 103 -8.39 -4.41 6.16
CA ARG A 103 -7.53 -3.54 6.95
C ARG A 103 -6.44 -4.37 7.63
N LEU A 104 -5.21 -4.26 7.14
CA LEU A 104 -4.06 -4.92 7.73
C LEU A 104 -3.49 -4.13 8.92
N ASP A 105 -2.58 -4.76 9.66
CA ASP A 105 -1.76 -4.04 10.64
C ASP A 105 -1.03 -2.85 9.98
N LYS A 106 -1.00 -1.70 10.68
CA LYS A 106 -0.46 -0.45 10.14
C LYS A 106 1.04 -0.54 9.91
N VAL A 107 1.77 -1.21 10.81
CA VAL A 107 3.22 -1.36 10.72
C VAL A 107 3.55 -2.32 9.57
N LEU A 108 2.80 -3.42 9.46
CA LEU A 108 2.91 -4.35 8.33
C LEU A 108 2.68 -3.63 7.01
N TRP A 109 1.58 -2.90 6.89
CA TRP A 109 1.27 -2.12 5.69
C TRP A 109 2.40 -1.15 5.32
N THR A 110 2.90 -0.41 6.33
CA THR A 110 3.96 0.57 6.12
C THR A 110 5.25 -0.08 5.61
N ALA A 111 5.58 -1.29 6.08
CA ALA A 111 6.77 -2.02 5.66
C ALA A 111 6.77 -2.35 4.16
N PHE A 112 5.60 -2.56 3.56
CA PHE A 112 5.46 -2.85 2.12
C PHE A 112 5.04 -1.64 1.30
N PHE A 113 4.66 -0.52 1.91
CA PHE A 113 4.19 0.67 1.19
C PHE A 113 5.23 1.79 1.13
N ARG A 114 6.00 1.98 2.20
CA ARG A 114 7.02 3.05 2.26
C ARG A 114 8.16 2.72 1.30
N PRO A 115 8.70 3.67 0.52
CA PRO A 115 9.88 3.40 -0.30
C PRO A 115 11.09 3.01 0.58
N ILE A 116 11.99 2.19 0.03
CA ILE A 116 13.32 1.95 0.59
C ILE A 116 14.28 2.92 -0.09
N LYS A 117 15.21 3.50 0.67
CA LYS A 117 16.24 4.36 0.08
C LYS A 117 17.23 3.52 -0.72
N GLU A 118 17.80 4.09 -1.77
CA GLU A 118 18.85 3.41 -2.53
C GLU A 118 20.02 3.03 -1.62
N GLY A 119 20.45 1.76 -1.67
CA GLY A 119 21.50 1.22 -0.80
C GLY A 119 21.03 0.83 0.62
N ASP A 120 19.73 0.90 0.92
CA ASP A 120 19.15 0.34 2.15
C ASP A 120 18.45 -1.00 1.88
N ARG A 121 18.32 -1.82 2.92
CA ARG A 121 17.56 -3.07 2.98
C ARG A 121 16.53 -2.99 4.08
N ARG A 122 15.35 -3.56 3.83
CA ARG A 122 14.27 -3.60 4.81
C ARG A 122 14.13 -4.99 5.39
N PHE A 123 14.04 -5.06 6.71
CA PHE A 123 13.73 -6.27 7.43
C PHE A 123 12.41 -6.10 8.17
N LEU A 124 11.66 -7.20 8.32
CA LEU A 124 10.39 -7.29 9.03
C LEU A 124 10.47 -8.41 10.06
N ARG A 125 9.96 -8.13 11.25
CA ARG A 125 9.74 -9.12 12.31
C ARG A 125 8.25 -9.17 12.62
N LEU A 126 7.65 -10.36 12.61
CA LEU A 126 6.21 -10.54 12.88
C LEU A 126 5.90 -10.78 14.36
N LYS A 127 6.84 -11.33 15.14
CA LYS A 127 6.67 -11.67 16.57
C LYS A 127 7.81 -11.14 17.42
N PRO A 128 7.58 -10.72 18.68
CA PRO A 128 6.30 -10.71 19.41
C PRO A 128 5.30 -9.65 18.90
N GLU A 129 5.81 -8.59 18.27
CA GLU A 129 5.01 -7.53 17.64
C GLU A 129 5.54 -7.28 16.23
N VAL A 130 4.66 -6.84 15.33
CA VAL A 130 5.02 -6.46 13.96
C VAL A 130 5.88 -5.21 14.00
N TYR A 131 7.11 -5.32 13.50
CA TYR A 131 8.06 -4.22 13.43
C TYR A 131 8.94 -4.35 12.20
N PHE A 132 9.28 -3.22 11.56
CA PHE A 132 10.20 -3.20 10.42
C PHE A 132 11.32 -2.20 10.65
N TRP A 133 12.47 -2.45 10.01
CA TRP A 133 13.67 -1.66 10.12
C TRP A 133 14.37 -1.57 8.77
N ASP A 134 14.84 -0.38 8.46
CA ASP A 134 15.65 -0.10 7.27
C ASP A 134 17.10 0.06 7.72
N GLY A 135 17.98 -0.78 7.19
CA GLY A 135 19.42 -0.75 7.46
C GLY A 135 20.22 -0.60 6.17
N PRO A 136 21.51 -0.24 6.24
CA PRO A 136 22.42 -0.25 5.09
C PRO A 136 22.45 -1.59 4.34
N GLU A 137 22.83 -1.60 3.06
CA GLU A 137 22.93 -2.79 2.20
C GLU A 137 23.74 -3.95 2.82
N ASP A 138 24.83 -3.62 3.50
CA ASP A 138 25.71 -4.58 4.19
C ASP A 138 25.14 -5.10 5.51
N SER A 139 23.95 -4.64 5.92
CA SER A 139 23.35 -5.04 7.19
C SER A 139 22.88 -6.49 7.14
N ALA A 140 23.28 -7.25 8.15
CA ALA A 140 22.62 -8.50 8.48
C ALA A 140 21.27 -8.24 9.19
N ALA A 141 20.45 -9.28 9.28
CA ALA A 141 19.24 -9.26 10.09
C ALA A 141 19.56 -8.82 11.54
N PRO A 142 18.84 -7.84 12.13
CA PRO A 142 19.17 -7.28 13.44
C PRO A 142 19.17 -8.31 14.59
N SER A 143 18.30 -9.31 14.52
CA SER A 143 18.20 -10.40 15.49
C SER A 143 17.44 -11.59 14.89
N PRO A 144 17.36 -12.75 15.58
CA PRO A 144 16.57 -13.88 15.11
C PRO A 144 15.09 -13.52 14.91
N GLY A 145 14.48 -14.04 13.84
CA GLY A 145 13.07 -13.79 13.49
C GLY A 145 12.83 -12.54 12.64
N TRP A 146 13.89 -11.85 12.22
CA TRP A 146 13.82 -10.82 11.20
C TRP A 146 14.01 -11.42 9.81
N GLU A 147 13.14 -11.05 8.90
CA GLU A 147 13.14 -11.51 7.53
C GLU A 147 13.17 -10.34 6.56
N GLU A 148 13.97 -10.45 5.51
CA GLU A 148 14.11 -9.40 4.52
C GLU A 148 12.84 -9.24 3.67
N ILE A 149 12.50 -7.99 3.38
CA ILE A 149 11.58 -7.60 2.31
C ILE A 149 12.45 -7.12 1.15
N GLU A 150 12.45 -7.89 0.08
CA GLU A 150 13.24 -7.57 -1.10
C GLU A 150 12.73 -6.27 -1.76
N PRO A 151 13.61 -5.35 -2.23
CA PRO A 151 13.19 -4.04 -2.73
C PRO A 151 12.15 -4.08 -3.85
N HIS A 152 12.22 -5.10 -4.72
CA HIS A 152 11.28 -5.28 -5.84
C HIS A 152 9.84 -5.60 -5.40
N ARG A 153 9.63 -5.96 -4.13
CA ARG A 153 8.29 -6.20 -3.58
C ARG A 153 7.62 -4.93 -3.09
N ILE A 154 8.34 -3.82 -3.00
CA ILE A 154 7.76 -2.54 -2.63
C ILE A 154 7.29 -1.84 -3.90
N PRO A 155 6.02 -1.45 -3.97
CA PRO A 155 5.47 -0.84 -5.16
C PRO A 155 6.08 0.56 -5.39
N PRO A 156 6.33 0.93 -6.66
CA PRO A 156 6.88 2.23 -7.01
C PRO A 156 6.02 3.39 -6.49
N GLU A 157 6.68 4.49 -6.13
CA GLU A 157 6.01 5.67 -5.60
C GLU A 157 5.22 6.42 -6.67
N GLU A 158 5.60 6.25 -7.94
CA GLU A 158 4.98 6.86 -9.11
C GLU A 158 3.60 6.27 -9.43
N LEU A 159 3.24 5.13 -8.83
CA LEU A 159 1.91 4.52 -9.01
C LEU A 159 0.82 5.34 -8.32
N ALA A 160 -0.32 5.49 -9.01
CA ALA A 160 -1.51 6.09 -8.42
C ALA A 160 -1.90 5.37 -7.11
N LEU A 161 -2.29 6.13 -6.07
CA LEU A 161 -2.55 5.61 -4.72
C LEU A 161 -3.44 4.33 -4.68
N PRO A 162 -4.56 4.25 -5.42
CA PRO A 162 -5.37 3.03 -5.43
C PRO A 162 -4.63 1.80 -5.99
N GLN A 163 -3.78 2.00 -6.99
CA GLN A 163 -2.98 0.95 -7.61
C GLN A 163 -1.82 0.55 -6.69
N ARG A 164 -1.13 1.54 -6.11
CA ARG A 164 -0.03 1.32 -5.15
C ARG A 164 -0.51 0.57 -3.91
N ASN A 165 -1.70 0.92 -3.38
CA ASN A 165 -2.30 0.21 -2.25
C ASN A 165 -2.53 -1.28 -2.57
N ARG A 166 -3.05 -1.60 -3.77
CA ARG A 166 -3.25 -2.99 -4.17
C ARG A 166 -1.96 -3.73 -4.43
N ALA A 167 -1.00 -3.09 -5.08
CA ALA A 167 0.31 -3.66 -5.30
C ALA A 167 1.00 -3.99 -3.96
N ALA A 168 0.89 -3.09 -2.97
CA ALA A 168 1.36 -3.37 -1.60
C ALA A 168 0.62 -4.56 -0.98
N TYR A 169 -0.70 -4.62 -1.10
CA TYR A 169 -1.49 -5.75 -0.57
C TYR A 169 -1.10 -7.10 -1.21
N ASN A 170 -0.99 -7.15 -2.54
CA ASN A 170 -0.56 -8.34 -3.26
C ASN A 170 0.85 -8.76 -2.87
N ALA A 171 1.77 -7.80 -2.73
CA ALA A 171 3.14 -8.07 -2.28
C ALA A 171 3.16 -8.67 -0.86
N ILE A 172 2.29 -8.19 0.04
CA ILE A 172 2.12 -8.77 1.38
C ILE A 172 1.60 -10.21 1.28
N GLU A 173 0.53 -10.46 0.51
CA GLU A 173 -0.01 -11.82 0.32
C GLU A 173 1.05 -12.81 -0.18
N GLU A 174 1.79 -12.43 -1.22
CA GLU A 174 2.83 -13.26 -1.81
C GLU A 174 4.00 -13.48 -0.86
N TRP A 175 4.41 -12.45 -0.12
CA TRP A 175 5.48 -12.56 0.87
C TRP A 175 5.11 -13.50 2.01
N PHE A 176 3.87 -13.41 2.50
CA PHE A 176 3.33 -14.32 3.52
C PHE A 176 3.26 -15.76 3.00
N LYS A 177 2.71 -15.96 1.80
CA LYS A 177 2.57 -17.29 1.19
C LYS A 177 3.91 -17.98 1.00
N LEU A 178 4.92 -17.26 0.52
CA LEU A 178 6.27 -17.81 0.28
C LEU A 178 6.97 -18.25 1.56
N ARG A 179 6.63 -17.64 2.70
CA ARG A 179 7.24 -17.91 4.01
C ARG A 179 6.38 -18.81 4.91
N GLY A 180 5.24 -19.27 4.41
CA GLY A 180 4.33 -20.13 5.16
C GLY A 180 3.57 -19.42 6.29
N TYR A 181 3.46 -18.09 6.22
CA TYR A 181 2.69 -17.30 7.17
C TYR A 181 1.22 -17.18 6.77
N VAL A 182 0.33 -17.11 7.76
CA VAL A 182 -1.10 -16.90 7.57
C VAL A 182 -1.41 -15.41 7.70
N LEU A 183 -1.79 -14.77 6.59
CA LEU A 183 -2.09 -13.31 6.58
C LEU A 183 -3.31 -12.97 7.46
N GLN A 184 -4.22 -13.92 7.64
CA GLN A 184 -5.47 -13.74 8.38
C GLN A 184 -5.22 -13.32 9.85
N ASP A 185 -4.10 -13.74 10.44
CA ASP A 185 -3.69 -13.37 11.80
C ASP A 185 -3.36 -11.86 11.94
N HIS A 186 -3.15 -11.18 10.81
CA HIS A 186 -2.77 -9.76 10.74
C HIS A 186 -3.84 -8.86 10.11
N VAL A 187 -5.02 -9.43 9.82
CA VAL A 187 -6.20 -8.68 9.36
C VAL A 187 -6.98 -8.18 10.58
N LYS A 188 -7.21 -6.87 10.67
CA LYS A 188 -8.08 -6.27 11.68
C LYS A 188 -9.54 -6.45 11.22
N ALA A 189 -10.29 -7.30 11.92
CA ALA A 189 -11.72 -7.43 11.67
C ALA A 189 -12.43 -6.09 11.92
N GLU A 190 -13.18 -5.58 10.93
CA GLU A 190 -13.92 -4.31 11.05
C GLU A 190 -15.12 -4.38 12.02
N ASN A 191 -15.46 -5.57 12.53
CA ASN A 191 -16.56 -5.79 13.49
C ASN A 191 -16.07 -6.30 14.85
N SER A 192 -15.18 -5.58 15.52
CA SER A 192 -14.91 -5.83 16.94
C SER A 192 -14.77 -4.53 17.71
N PRO A 193 -15.83 -4.08 18.41
CA PRO A 193 -15.63 -3.18 19.53
C PRO A 193 -14.85 -3.97 20.59
N GLN A 194 -13.61 -3.55 20.84
CA GLN A 194 -12.71 -4.12 21.87
C GLN A 194 -12.20 -5.54 21.60
N ALA A 195 -10.95 -5.63 21.14
CA ALA A 195 -10.06 -6.72 21.55
C ALA A 195 -8.94 -6.12 22.42
N ARG A 196 -9.33 -5.70 23.62
CA ARG A 196 -8.42 -5.73 24.76
C ARG A 196 -8.31 -7.19 25.20
N SER A 197 -7.09 -7.63 25.49
CA SER A 197 -6.75 -8.88 26.20
C SER A 197 -6.98 -10.19 25.44
N ASN A 198 -5.87 -10.88 25.15
CA ASN A 198 -5.68 -12.29 25.51
C ASN A 198 -4.19 -12.63 25.42
N TYR A 199 -3.45 -12.30 26.48
CA TYR A 199 -2.25 -13.04 26.87
C TYR A 199 -2.32 -13.23 28.39
N SER A 200 -2.82 -14.40 28.78
CA SER A 200 -2.58 -15.00 30.09
C SER A 200 -1.39 -15.95 29.95
N PRO A 201 -0.32 -15.78 30.72
CA PRO A 201 0.38 -16.90 31.30
C PRO A 201 -0.14 -17.08 32.74
N GLU A 202 -0.70 -18.24 33.01
CA GLU A 202 -1.02 -18.69 34.36
C GLU A 202 0.24 -18.66 35.24
N LEU A 203 0.14 -18.05 36.42
CA LEU A 203 0.77 -18.53 37.64
C LEU A 203 -0.09 -18.06 38.83
N ASN A 204 -0.60 -19.04 39.58
CA ASN A 204 -1.42 -18.90 40.78
C ASN A 204 -0.73 -18.09 41.90
N LEU A 205 -1.48 -17.20 42.57
CA LEU A 205 -1.66 -17.15 44.03
C LEU A 205 -2.58 -15.98 44.45
N GLU A 206 -3.79 -16.37 44.85
CA GLU A 206 -4.56 -15.93 46.02
C GLU A 206 -5.03 -14.45 46.24
N VAL A 207 -6.36 -14.38 46.45
CA VAL A 207 -7.16 -13.42 47.23
C VAL A 207 -7.47 -12.03 46.63
N ALA A 208 -8.71 -11.87 46.18
CA ALA A 208 -9.40 -10.59 46.01
C ALA A 208 -10.03 -10.12 47.35
N PRO A 209 -10.33 -8.81 47.52
CA PRO A 209 -11.61 -8.31 47.02
C PRO A 209 -11.58 -6.93 46.33
N LEU A 210 -12.70 -6.65 45.63
CA LEU A 210 -13.25 -5.40 45.05
C LEU A 210 -12.59 -4.09 45.56
N VAL A 211 -12.43 -3.00 44.76
CA VAL A 211 -13.51 -2.17 44.18
C VAL A 211 -13.02 -1.25 43.04
N SER A 212 -13.89 -1.03 42.05
CA SER A 212 -14.15 0.20 41.26
C SER A 212 -13.06 0.88 40.41
N ASN A 213 -13.34 0.89 39.09
CA ASN A 213 -13.17 1.98 38.12
C ASN A 213 -12.53 3.28 38.63
N THR A 214 -11.29 3.53 38.26
CA THR A 214 -10.82 4.88 37.92
C THR A 214 -9.70 4.77 36.89
N MET A 215 -9.97 5.30 35.69
CA MET A 215 -9.05 5.39 34.56
C MET A 215 -8.04 6.53 34.76
N THR A 216 -7.53 6.70 35.97
CA THR A 216 -6.64 7.78 36.39
C THR A 216 -5.66 7.20 37.41
N SER A 217 -4.39 7.00 37.05
CA SER A 217 -3.22 7.21 37.94
C SER A 217 -1.96 6.41 37.57
N LYS A 218 -1.95 5.46 36.62
CA LYS A 218 -0.74 4.62 36.42
C LYS A 218 0.55 5.40 36.13
N GLY A 219 0.49 6.44 35.29
CA GLY A 219 1.65 7.29 35.01
C GLY A 219 2.05 8.18 36.20
N ILE A 220 1.07 8.70 36.91
CA ILE A 220 1.28 9.60 38.07
C ILE A 220 1.79 8.83 39.28
N ASP A 221 1.31 7.61 39.50
CA ASP A 221 1.77 6.76 40.61
C ASP A 221 3.18 6.23 40.33
N ALA A 222 3.50 5.88 39.08
CA ALA A 222 4.88 5.57 38.68
C ALA A 222 5.81 6.77 38.90
N LEU A 223 5.36 7.99 38.57
CA LEU A 223 6.10 9.23 38.83
C LEU A 223 6.28 9.49 40.34
N ARG A 224 5.23 9.29 41.14
CA ARG A 224 5.28 9.43 42.59
C ARG A 224 6.25 8.43 43.21
N HIS A 225 6.24 7.18 42.76
CA HIS A 225 7.20 6.16 43.20
C HIS A 225 8.64 6.54 42.83
N LEU A 226 8.86 7.09 41.63
CA LEU A 226 10.18 7.56 41.20
C LEU A 226 10.66 8.76 42.03
N VAL A 227 9.81 9.75 42.28
CA VAL A 227 10.14 10.92 43.12
C VAL A 227 10.41 10.50 44.57
N LEU A 228 9.64 9.53 45.09
CA LEU A 228 9.85 8.99 46.44
C LEU A 228 11.12 8.15 46.55
N SER A 229 11.60 7.55 45.47
CA SER A 229 12.89 6.82 45.42
C SER A 229 14.12 7.74 45.43
N ILE A 230 13.95 9.04 45.18
CA ILE A 230 15.03 10.03 45.29
C ILE A 230 15.20 10.42 46.78
N PRO A 231 16.43 10.44 47.32
CA PRO A 231 16.71 10.90 48.68
C PRO A 231 16.24 12.35 48.90
N GLU A 232 15.64 12.66 50.05
CA GLU A 232 15.03 13.98 50.32
C GLU A 232 15.97 15.18 50.13
N LYS A 233 17.26 14.97 50.42
CA LYS A 233 18.35 15.93 50.22
C LYS A 233 18.55 16.34 48.75
N ASP A 234 18.18 15.48 47.81
CA ASP A 234 18.41 15.69 46.37
C ASP A 234 17.12 16.14 45.64
N ARG A 235 15.94 15.97 46.26
CA ARG A 235 14.64 16.30 45.63
C ARG A 235 14.47 17.76 45.22
N LYS A 236 15.14 18.69 45.90
CA LYS A 236 15.04 20.14 45.61
C LYS A 236 15.79 20.58 44.35
N GLY A 237 16.64 19.72 43.78
CA GLY A 237 17.44 20.02 42.58
C GLY A 237 16.80 19.59 41.26
N TYR A 238 15.67 18.90 41.30
CA TYR A 238 15.01 18.36 40.11
C TYR A 238 13.83 19.24 39.70
N SER A 239 13.90 19.80 38.49
CA SER A 239 12.76 20.40 37.80
C SER A 239 12.33 19.49 36.65
N MET A 240 11.02 19.29 36.50
CA MET A 240 10.46 18.53 35.39
C MET A 240 9.77 19.49 34.42
N PRO A 241 10.05 19.42 33.11
CA PRO A 241 9.36 20.25 32.14
C PRO A 241 7.86 19.92 32.10
N LEU A 242 7.03 20.97 32.07
CA LEU A 242 5.56 20.86 32.14
C LEU A 242 4.96 20.01 31.01
N ASP A 243 5.61 19.97 29.84
CA ASP A 243 5.20 19.17 28.70
C ASP A 243 5.20 17.66 29.00
N LEU A 244 6.12 17.21 29.85
CA LEU A 244 6.26 15.81 30.24
C LEU A 244 5.19 15.42 31.27
N LEU A 245 4.77 16.38 32.11
CA LEU A 245 3.65 16.24 33.04
C LEU A 245 2.30 16.17 32.31
N ALA A 246 2.14 16.98 31.26
CA ALA A 246 0.95 16.96 30.41
C ALA A 246 0.81 15.63 29.64
N ALA A 247 1.91 15.06 29.17
CA ALA A 247 1.93 13.76 28.50
C ALA A 247 1.59 12.57 29.40
N LEU A 248 1.72 12.71 30.73
CA LEU A 248 1.39 11.68 31.72
C LEU A 248 -0.05 11.74 32.23
N LEU A 249 -0.78 12.82 31.91
CA LEU A 249 -2.18 13.05 32.28
C LEU A 249 -3.18 12.60 31.19
N LEU A 250 -2.69 12.28 29.99
CA LEU A 250 -3.44 11.73 28.86
C LEU A 250 -3.34 10.19 28.82
#